data_AF-A0A1R4HEV5-F1
#
_entry.id   AF-A0A1R4HEV5-F1
#
_cell.length_a   1.000
_cell.length_b   1.000
_cell.length_c   1.000
_cell.angle_alpha   90.00
_cell.angle_beta   90.00
_cell.angle_gamma   90.00
#
_symmetry.space_group_name_H-M   'P 1'
#
loop_
_entity.id
_entity.type
_entity.pdbx_description
1 polymer ?
#
loop_
_entity_poly.entity_id
_entity_poly.type
_entity_poly.pdbx_seq_one_letter_code
_entity_poly.pdbx_strand_id
1 'polypeptide(L)' 'MGISVTKLLIILAITIIVFGTKRLKNIGADLGGAIKTFRKAIKDGEEVSANASEDVIDGEVAAKDKDKV' A
#
# COMPACT_ATOMS: atom_id res chain seq x y z
N MET A 1 15.22 30.01 -5.44
CA MET A 1 14.29 30.17 -4.30
C MET A 1 13.41 28.95 -4.20
N GLY A 2 13.70 28.04 -3.27
CA GLY A 2 13.01 26.75 -3.16
C GLY A 2 11.65 26.81 -2.46
N ILE A 3 10.91 25.72 -2.57
CA ILE A 3 9.73 25.42 -1.76
C ILE A 3 10.22 25.14 -0.35
N SER A 4 9.97 26.07 0.57
CA SER A 4 10.25 25.89 2.00
C SER A 4 9.02 25.37 2.71
N VAL A 5 9.21 24.58 3.77
CA VAL A 5 8.14 24.03 4.61
C VAL A 5 7.18 25.12 5.09
N THR A 6 7.70 26.31 5.45
CA THR A 6 6.89 27.46 5.86
C THR A 6 5.95 27.93 4.75
N LYS A 7 6.39 27.91 3.48
CA LYS A 7 5.55 28.31 2.33
C LYS A 7 4.44 27.30 2.06
N LEU A 8 4.74 26.00 2.21
CA LEU A 8 3.73 24.94 2.07
C LEU A 8 2.62 25.07 3.11
N LEU A 9 2.94 25.41 4.36
CA LEU A 9 1.93 25.63 5.40
C LEU A 9 0.99 26.79 5.08
N ILE A 10 1.51 27.89 4.54
CA ILE A 10 0.69 29.04 4.13
C ILE A 10 -0.28 28.64 3.00
N ILE A 11 0.22 27.92 1.99
CA ILE A 11 -0.60 27.43 0.87
C ILE A 11 -1.67 26.45 1.36
N LEU A 12 -1.31 25.56 2.30
CA LEU A 12 -2.24 24.62 2.93
C LEU A 12 -3.34 25.34 3.71
N ALA A 13 -3.00 26.39 4.47
CA ALA A 13 -3.98 27.17 5.20
C ALA A 13 -5.01 27.82 4.25
N ILE A 14 -4.54 28.43 3.15
CA ILE A 14 -5.43 29.05 2.15
C ILE A 14 -6.33 28.00 1.49
N THR A 15 -5.79 26.86 1.09
CA THR A 15 -6.60 25.79 0.48
C THR A 15 -7.65 25.24 1.45
N ILE A 16 -7.33 25.06 2.73
CA ILE A 16 -8.31 24.65 3.73
C ILE A 16 -9.44 25.68 3.87
N ILE A 17 -9.14 26.98 3.80
CA ILE A 17 -10.16 28.05 3.88
C ILE A 17 -11.06 28.04 2.64
N VAL A 18 -10.50 27.88 1.44
CA VAL A 18 -11.26 27.87 0.17
C VAL A 18 -12.15 26.64 0.05
N PHE A 19 -11.60 25.45 0.33
CA PHE A 19 -12.33 24.19 0.17
C PHE A 19 -13.16 23.82 1.40
N GLY A 20 -12.82 24.34 2.57
CA GLY A 20 -13.37 23.94 3.85
C GLY A 20 -12.87 22.56 4.31
N THR A 21 -12.85 22.34 5.63
CA THR A 21 -12.37 21.08 6.22
C THR A 21 -13.24 19.88 5.87
N LYS A 22 -14.54 20.09 5.62
CA LYS A 22 -15.51 19.01 5.31
C LYS A 22 -15.25 18.37 3.95
N ARG A 23 -14.99 19.19 2.91
CA ARG A 23 -14.64 18.69 1.57
C ARG A 23 -13.27 18.05 1.55
N LEU A 24 -12.29 18.69 2.20
CA LEU A 24 -10.93 18.15 2.29
C LEU A 24 -10.88 16.82 3.05
N LYS A 25 -11.69 16.63 4.10
CA LYS A 25 -11.81 15.36 4.82
C LYS A 25 -12.40 14.26 3.94
N ASN A 26 -13.50 14.52 3.24
CA ASN A 26 -14.16 13.51 2.41
C ASN A 26 -13.25 13.08 1.26
N ILE A 27 -12.74 14.03 0.48
CA ILE A 27 -11.82 13.75 -0.64
C ILE A 27 -10.49 13.16 -0.13
N GLY A 28 -9.98 13.65 0.99
CA GLY A 28 -8.75 13.14 1.60
C GLY A 28 -8.89 11.72 2.13
N ALA A 29 -10.07 11.32 2.63
CA ALA A 29 -10.33 9.95 3.03
C ALA A 29 -10.38 8.99 1.83
N ASP A 30 -11.05 9.41 0.74
CA ASP A 30 -11.17 8.60 -0.48
C ASP A 30 -9.80 8.43 -1.17
N LEU A 31 -9.08 9.52 -1.40
CA LEU A 31 -7.75 9.50 -2.01
C LEU A 31 -6.71 8.85 -1.09
N GLY A 32 -6.77 9.16 0.22
CA GLY A 32 -5.86 8.59 1.21
C GLY A 32 -6.04 7.08 1.37
N GLY A 33 -7.28 6.58 1.27
CA GLY A 33 -7.58 5.16 1.25
C GLY A 33 -6.93 4.44 0.08
N ALA A 34 -7.08 4.98 -1.14
CA ALA A 34 -6.48 4.42 -2.35
C ALA A 34 -4.94 4.46 -2.33
N ILE A 35 -4.35 5.56 -1.86
CA ILE A 35 -2.89 5.66 -1.74
C ILE A 35 -2.36 4.70 -0.66
N LYS A 36 -3.09 4.50 0.43
CA LYS A 36 -2.71 3.57 1.50
C LYS A 36 -2.67 2.13 1.02
N THR A 37 -3.68 1.68 0.27
CA THR A 37 -3.69 0.33 -0.32
C THR A 37 -2.59 0.16 -1.36
N PHE A 38 -2.34 1.18 -2.19
CA PHE A 38 -1.25 1.19 -3.16
C PHE A 38 0.13 1.09 -2.48
N ARG A 39 0.40 1.90 -1.45
CA ARG A 39 1.65 1.83 -0.67
C ARG A 39 1.82 0.46 -0.02
N LYS A 40 0.74 -0.13 0.49
CA LYS A 40 0.77 -1.46 1.10
C LYS A 40 1.13 -2.54 0.07
N ALA A 41 0.50 -2.53 -1.10
CA ALA A 41 0.78 -3.48 -2.17
C ALA A 41 2.24 -3.40 -2.66
N ILE A 42 2.81 -2.20 -2.76
CA ILE A 42 4.23 -2.02 -3.09
C ILE A 42 5.13 -2.61 -2.01
N LYS A 43 4.84 -2.33 -0.73
CA LYS A 43 5.63 -2.81 0.40
C LYS A 43 5.55 -4.34 0.54
N ASP A 44 4.36 -4.91 0.39
CA ASP A 44 4.15 -6.36 0.43
C ASP A 44 4.84 -7.04 -0.77
N GLY A 45 4.84 -6.42 -1.96
CA GLY A 45 5.58 -6.90 -3.13
C GLY A 45 7.11 -6.83 -2.97
N GLU A 46 7.62 -5.80 -2.29
CA GLU A 46 9.04 -5.67 -1.95
C GLU A 46 9.48 -6.72 -0.94
N GLU A 47 8.65 -7.02 0.08
CA GLU A 47 8.92 -8.08 1.05
C GLU A 47 8.82 -9.50 0.44
N VAL A 48 7.92 -9.71 -0.54
CA VAL A 48 7.90 -10.96 -1.34
C VAL A 48 9.16 -11.09 -2.19
N SER A 49 9.70 -9.99 -2.73
CA SER A 49 10.95 -10.02 -3.50
C SER A 49 12.20 -10.22 -2.64
N ALA A 50 12.15 -9.90 -1.33
CA ALA A 50 13.25 -10.11 -0.40
C ALA A 50 13.29 -11.53 0.22
N ASN A 51 12.17 -12.26 0.21
CA ASN A 51 12.06 -13.62 0.75
C ASN A 51 11.99 -14.71 -0.34
N ALA A 52 12.04 -14.35 -1.64
CA ALA A 52 11.97 -15.30 -2.77
C ALA A 52 13.27 -16.12 -3.00
N SER A 53 14.11 -16.30 -1.97
CA SER A 53 15.31 -17.13 -2.04
C SER A 53 15.27 -18.40 -1.15
N GLU A 54 14.21 -18.66 -0.37
CA GLU A 54 14.23 -19.79 0.59
C GLU A 54 13.06 -20.78 0.58
N ASP A 55 11.94 -20.59 -0.14
CA ASP A 55 10.86 -21.60 -0.15
C ASP A 55 10.51 -22.07 -1.57
N VAL A 56 11.31 -23.00 -2.09
CA VAL A 56 10.85 -23.91 -3.15
C VAL A 56 10.09 -25.04 -2.47
N ILE A 57 8.77 -25.03 -2.63
CA ILE A 57 7.87 -26.09 -2.16
C ILE A 57 8.17 -27.35 -2.99
N ASP A 58 8.91 -28.30 -2.42
CA ASP A 58 9.03 -29.65 -2.93
C ASP A 58 7.64 -30.30 -2.99
N GLY A 59 7.13 -30.47 -4.20
CA GLY A 59 5.86 -31.12 -4.47
C GLY A 59 5.92 -32.59 -4.08
N GLU A 60 5.36 -32.92 -2.92
CA GLU A 60 5.02 -34.29 -2.56
C GLU A 60 3.95 -34.83 -3.52
N VAL A 61 4.39 -35.54 -4.56
CA VAL A 61 3.53 -36.45 -5.33
C VAL A 61 3.27 -37.69 -4.47
N ALA A 62 2.21 -37.64 -3.66
CA ALA A 62 1.65 -38.82 -3.01
C ALA A 62 1.07 -39.77 -4.08
N ALA A 63 1.94 -40.59 -4.66
CA ALA A 63 1.56 -41.77 -5.43
C ALA A 63 0.80 -42.72 -4.50
N LYS A 64 -0.51 -42.78 -4.69
CA LYS A 64 -1.43 -43.64 -3.95
C LYS A 64 -1.34 -45.05 -4.55
N ASP A 65 -0.36 -45.84 -4.11
CA ASP A 65 -0.38 -47.29 -4.25
C ASP A 65 -0.81 -47.89 -2.91
N LYS A 66 -2.04 -48.44 -2.85
CA LYS A 66 -2.44 -49.44 -1.85
C LYS A 66 -3.46 -50.39 -2.46
N ASP A 67 -2.90 -51.52 -2.87
CA ASP A 67 -3.50 -52.85 -2.97
C ASP A 67 -4.25 -53.27 -1.67
N LYS A 68 -5.14 -54.28 -1.78
CA LYS A 68 -6.20 -54.82 -0.90
C LYS A 68 -7.61 -54.29 -1.24
N VAL A 69 -8.55 -55.10 -1.74
CA VAL A 69 -9.00 -56.44 -1.27
C VAL A 69 -9.49 -57.30 -2.42
#